data_AF-A0A9D5PXA1-F1
#
_entry.id   AF-A0A9D5PXA1-F1
#
_cell.length_a   1.000
_cell.length_b   1.000
_cell.length_c   1.000
_cell.angle_alpha   90.00
_cell.angle_beta   90.00
_cell.angle_gamma   90.00
#
_symmetry.space_group_name_H-M   'P 1'
#
loop_
_entity.id
_entity.type
_entity.pdbx_description
1 polymer ?
#
loop_
_entity_poly.entity_id
_entity_poly.type
_entity_poly.pdbx_seq_one_letter_code
_entity_poly.pdbx_strand_id
1 'polypeptide(L)'
;MERTTGQRKGVAIMKAYFNLNADFDLRMIPYSPACESDELEIRAQAYNAGGDGEVTFVFLLDGEELGRETVAAKGGAYAFARRYLLLTGKCGEHIVTVKLEGDADFKNDTASLPLTVKAEHKNLLDGGFIMLGPPNDRDACDTFRDVLKQFTEDDWRRYISEMHKIGQDCIIIMVCHQFLTLKNRDIVSHYPSALYPKSDIASKDPIAAILDEAQKNGQQVFVGVGNNYGYTGTPEDIHELFERYKAYSSFYGWYLALELPMNISTEKGIAMWQRYDELYDTIRALSPVKPILSSPYGMPSEMFGDYLVTEKNIDIMMPQDWAGQLQFTIEESEQMHRLLAPMCRRAHKHFWANCESFNFTDTEDGRYLHLAWNTPKRYLVPRFRGGGMVGPEGFDKQMAVARPHVEKIMNFMLTGFFTPTGFTPVCGGEASVKQYEDYVAYMKTQE
;
A
#
# COMPACT_ATOMS: atom_id res chain seq x y z
N MET A 1 -48.30 -32.56 48.48
CA MET A 1 -47.96 -32.54 47.04
C MET A 1 -47.13 -31.30 46.81
N GLU A 2 -45.83 -31.50 46.64
CA GLU A 2 -44.81 -30.48 46.58
C GLU A 2 -44.94 -29.64 45.29
N ARG A 3 -44.78 -28.32 45.45
CA ARG A 3 -44.59 -27.37 44.35
C ARG A 3 -43.11 -27.41 43.97
N THR A 4 -42.78 -28.00 42.84
CA THR A 4 -41.47 -27.87 42.20
C THR A 4 -41.33 -26.48 41.58
N THR A 5 -40.55 -25.63 42.26
CA THR A 5 -40.02 -24.38 41.73
C THR A 5 -38.95 -24.71 40.68
N GLY A 6 -39.26 -24.46 39.40
CA GLY A 6 -38.28 -24.53 38.33
C GLY A 6 -37.24 -23.42 38.48
N GLN A 7 -36.04 -23.77 38.92
CA GLN A 7 -34.86 -22.92 38.77
C GLN A 7 -34.60 -22.71 37.27
N ARG A 8 -34.85 -21.49 36.79
CA ARG A 8 -34.25 -21.01 35.53
C ARG A 8 -32.74 -21.03 35.74
N LYS A 9 -32.03 -21.95 35.09
CA LYS A 9 -30.59 -21.84 34.88
C LYS A 9 -30.36 -20.53 34.13
N GLY A 10 -29.86 -19.51 34.82
CA GLY A 10 -29.40 -18.30 34.18
C GLY A 10 -28.34 -18.67 33.16
N VAL A 11 -28.57 -18.36 31.89
CA VAL A 11 -27.51 -18.36 30.89
C VAL A 11 -26.52 -17.30 31.39
N ALA A 12 -25.33 -17.72 31.79
CA ALA A 12 -24.27 -16.78 32.14
C ALA A 12 -23.98 -15.97 30.87
N ILE A 13 -24.36 -14.69 30.87
CA ILE A 13 -23.99 -13.77 29.80
C ILE A 13 -22.48 -13.65 29.87
N MET A 14 -21.79 -14.12 28.84
CA MET A 14 -20.35 -14.01 28.75
C MET A 14 -20.00 -12.53 28.67
N LYS A 15 -19.17 -12.04 29.59
CA LYS A 15 -18.68 -10.65 29.59
C LYS A 15 -17.85 -10.41 28.32
N ALA A 16 -17.83 -9.18 27.81
CA ALA A 16 -16.93 -8.81 26.72
C ALA A 16 -15.46 -8.94 27.16
N TYR A 17 -14.60 -9.37 26.25
CA TYR A 17 -13.17 -9.59 26.51
C TYR A 17 -12.35 -9.11 25.33
N PHE A 18 -11.55 -8.07 25.54
CA PHE A 18 -10.76 -7.43 24.49
C PHE A 18 -9.26 -7.64 24.67
N ASN A 19 -8.54 -7.60 23.56
CA ASN A 19 -7.08 -7.55 23.55
C ASN A 19 -6.62 -6.50 22.54
N LEU A 20 -5.65 -5.68 22.96
CA LEU A 20 -4.98 -4.71 22.12
C LEU A 20 -3.51 -5.10 21.94
N ASN A 21 -3.04 -5.21 20.70
CA ASN A 21 -1.64 -5.44 20.37
C ASN A 21 -1.13 -4.37 19.40
N ALA A 22 -0.07 -3.65 19.75
CA ALA A 22 0.48 -2.57 18.92
C ALA A 22 0.79 -2.99 17.48
N ASP A 23 1.35 -4.18 17.29
CA ASP A 23 1.84 -4.67 16.00
C ASP A 23 0.71 -4.98 15.01
N PHE A 24 -0.47 -5.35 15.51
CA PHE A 24 -1.57 -5.86 14.70
C PHE A 24 -2.81 -4.98 14.74
N ASP A 25 -3.01 -4.25 15.84
CA ASP A 25 -4.26 -3.59 16.15
C ASP A 25 -4.17 -2.06 16.08
N LEU A 26 -2.98 -1.48 15.95
CA LEU A 26 -2.76 -0.04 15.76
C LEU A 26 -2.18 0.23 14.37
N ARG A 27 -2.63 1.30 13.70
CA ARG A 27 -2.01 1.82 12.47
C ARG A 27 -2.00 3.34 12.50
N MET A 28 -0.99 3.93 11.85
CA MET A 28 -0.88 5.36 11.62
C MET A 28 -0.78 5.60 10.13
N ILE A 29 -1.60 6.51 9.59
CA ILE A 29 -1.56 6.90 8.18
C ILE A 29 -1.38 8.43 8.11
N PRO A 30 -0.39 8.96 7.38
CA PRO A 30 0.73 8.21 6.82
C PRO A 30 1.54 7.50 7.93
N TYR A 31 2.25 6.43 7.56
CA TYR A 31 3.16 5.74 8.48
C TYR A 31 4.36 6.63 8.80
N SER A 32 4.99 6.39 9.95
CA SER A 32 6.17 7.12 10.40
C SER A 32 7.36 6.92 9.45
N PRO A 33 8.17 7.95 9.14
CA PRO A 33 8.01 9.34 9.58
C PRO A 33 6.87 10.07 8.84
N ALA A 34 6.14 10.92 9.54
CA ALA A 34 5.20 11.90 8.95
C ALA A 34 5.82 13.30 8.95
N CYS A 35 5.13 14.29 8.40
CA CYS A 35 5.55 15.70 8.41
C CYS A 35 4.52 16.60 9.09
N GLU A 36 4.96 17.79 9.53
CA GLU A 36 4.08 18.78 10.18
C GLU A 36 2.90 19.25 9.29
N SER A 37 3.05 19.12 7.97
CA SER A 37 2.01 19.42 6.99
C SER A 37 0.92 18.35 6.88
N ASP A 38 1.15 17.16 7.45
CA ASP A 38 0.28 16.01 7.28
C ASP A 38 -0.84 16.00 8.34
N GLU A 39 -1.97 15.40 7.95
CA GLU A 39 -3.02 14.99 8.89
C GLU A 39 -2.77 13.51 9.23
N LEU A 40 -2.44 13.24 10.49
CA LEU A 40 -2.25 11.87 10.99
C LEU A 40 -3.61 11.24 11.30
N GLU A 41 -3.90 10.11 10.69
CA GLU A 41 -4.96 9.18 11.11
C GLU A 41 -4.37 8.10 12.02
N ILE A 42 -4.84 8.03 13.26
CA ILE A 42 -4.55 6.95 14.20
C ILE A 42 -5.73 5.99 14.17
N ARG A 43 -5.50 4.74 13.78
CA ARG A 43 -6.49 3.67 13.77
C ARG A 43 -6.22 2.68 14.87
N ALA A 44 -7.27 2.23 15.55
CA ALA A 44 -7.21 1.19 16.55
C ALA A 44 -8.35 0.18 16.37
N GLN A 45 -8.06 -1.10 16.50
CA GLN A 45 -9.06 -2.16 16.60
C GLN A 45 -8.86 -2.98 17.88
N ALA A 46 -9.86 -3.72 18.34
CA ALA A 46 -9.71 -4.67 19.43
C ALA A 46 -10.65 -5.85 19.22
N TYR A 47 -10.10 -7.07 19.18
CA TYR A 47 -10.91 -8.28 18.98
C TYR A 47 -11.67 -8.64 20.26
N ASN A 48 -12.99 -8.76 20.18
CA ASN A 48 -13.83 -9.23 21.29
C ASN A 48 -13.93 -10.75 21.29
N ALA A 49 -13.19 -11.44 22.16
CA ALA A 49 -13.30 -12.90 22.33
C ALA A 49 -14.37 -13.31 23.37
N GLY A 50 -15.09 -12.34 23.93
CA GLY A 50 -16.15 -12.53 24.92
C GLY A 50 -17.57 -12.51 24.31
N GLY A 51 -18.55 -12.12 25.12
CA GLY A 51 -19.89 -11.80 24.65
C GLY A 51 -20.03 -10.34 24.20
N ASP A 52 -21.22 -9.96 23.76
CA ASP A 52 -21.52 -8.59 23.31
C ASP A 52 -21.26 -7.55 24.41
N GLY A 53 -20.71 -6.40 24.03
CA GLY A 53 -20.44 -5.31 24.97
C GLY A 53 -19.89 -4.07 24.28
N GLU A 54 -19.38 -3.14 25.08
CA GLU A 54 -18.80 -1.87 24.62
C GLU A 54 -17.37 -1.73 25.13
N VAL A 55 -16.55 -0.99 24.39
CA VAL A 55 -15.20 -0.59 24.78
C VAL A 55 -14.95 0.86 24.38
N THR A 56 -14.29 1.60 25.26
CA THR A 56 -13.86 2.97 25.00
C THR A 56 -12.39 2.99 24.60
N PHE A 57 -12.09 3.49 23.41
CA PHE A 57 -10.73 3.79 22.97
C PHE A 57 -10.37 5.20 23.42
N VAL A 58 -9.25 5.37 24.11
CA VAL A 58 -8.67 6.66 24.49
C VAL A 58 -7.37 6.83 23.72
N PHE A 59 -7.31 7.87 22.88
CA PHE A 59 -6.14 8.17 22.04
C PHE A 59 -5.28 9.22 22.72
N LEU A 60 -3.98 8.96 22.80
CA LEU A 60 -3.01 9.87 23.42
C LEU A 60 -1.81 10.10 22.51
N LEU A 61 -1.24 11.30 22.59
CA LEU A 61 0.09 11.64 22.07
C LEU A 61 0.94 12.12 23.24
N ASP A 62 2.06 11.45 23.50
CA ASP A 62 2.97 11.75 24.62
C ASP A 62 2.27 11.84 25.99
N GLY A 63 1.19 11.08 26.15
CA GLY A 63 0.37 11.05 27.38
C GLY A 63 -0.73 12.12 27.43
N GLU A 64 -0.80 13.05 26.48
CA GLU A 64 -1.90 13.99 26.35
C GLU A 64 -3.06 13.37 25.56
N GLU A 65 -4.28 13.45 26.11
CA GLU A 65 -5.48 12.90 25.47
C GLU A 65 -5.89 13.72 24.24
N LEU A 66 -5.95 13.05 23.09
CA LEU A 66 -6.46 13.60 21.82
C LEU A 66 -7.98 13.46 21.69
N GLY A 67 -8.55 12.49 22.43
CA GLY A 67 -9.97 12.21 22.52
C GLY A 67 -10.26 10.74 22.80
N ARG A 68 -11.55 10.43 22.90
CA ARG A 68 -12.04 9.08 23.17
C ARG A 68 -13.27 8.74 22.34
N GLU A 69 -13.47 7.46 22.08
CA GLU A 69 -14.60 6.92 21.31
C GLU A 69 -15.08 5.61 21.94
N THR A 70 -16.38 5.49 22.19
CA THR A 70 -16.97 4.25 22.72
C THR A 70 -17.67 3.50 21.61
N VAL A 71 -17.35 2.22 21.46
CA VAL A 71 -17.78 1.38 20.34
C VAL A 71 -18.42 0.11 20.89
N ALA A 72 -19.62 -0.21 20.40
CA ALA A 72 -20.25 -1.49 20.64
C ALA A 72 -19.65 -2.57 19.72
N ALA A 73 -19.35 -3.73 20.28
CA ALA A 73 -18.84 -4.88 19.53
C ALA A 73 -19.50 -6.18 19.96
N LYS A 74 -19.90 -6.97 18.97
CA LYS A 74 -20.40 -8.33 19.19
C LYS A 74 -19.28 -9.27 19.60
N GLY A 75 -19.62 -10.32 20.33
CA GLY A 75 -18.69 -11.43 20.54
C GLY A 75 -18.20 -12.00 19.20
N GLY A 76 -16.89 -12.19 19.07
CA GLY A 76 -16.23 -12.69 17.86
C GLY A 76 -15.96 -11.63 16.78
N ALA A 77 -16.16 -10.34 17.07
CA ALA A 77 -15.93 -9.24 16.12
C ALA A 77 -14.90 -8.23 16.65
N TYR A 78 -14.34 -7.42 15.75
CA TYR A 78 -13.50 -6.29 16.13
C TYR A 78 -14.35 -5.07 16.49
N ALA A 79 -14.03 -4.43 17.62
CA ALA A 79 -14.32 -3.00 17.82
C ALA A 79 -13.28 -2.19 17.04
N PHE A 80 -13.66 -1.05 16.49
CA PHE A 80 -12.77 -0.18 15.72
C PHE A 80 -13.07 1.29 15.99
N ALA A 81 -12.03 2.08 16.20
CA ALA A 81 -12.10 3.52 16.38
C ALA A 81 -10.93 4.20 15.67
N ARG A 82 -11.08 5.48 15.35
CA ARG A 82 -10.02 6.27 14.71
C ARG A 82 -10.01 7.71 15.15
N ARG A 83 -8.85 8.34 15.05
CA ARG A 83 -8.66 9.76 15.40
C ARG A 83 -7.78 10.45 14.38
N TYR A 84 -8.16 11.66 14.01
CA TYR A 84 -7.36 12.53 13.14
C TYR A 84 -6.67 13.61 13.97
N LEU A 85 -5.42 13.94 13.59
CA LEU A 85 -4.61 14.96 14.24
C LEU A 85 -3.76 15.71 13.20
N LEU A 86 -3.89 17.03 13.15
CA LEU A 86 -2.93 17.87 12.42
C LEU A 86 -1.59 17.91 13.17
N LEU A 87 -0.50 17.66 12.45
CA LEU A 87 0.85 17.58 13.03
C LEU A 87 1.60 18.91 13.09
N THR A 88 0.93 20.02 12.78
CA THR A 88 1.56 21.35 12.76
C THR A 88 2.17 21.71 14.11
N GLY A 89 3.46 22.07 14.13
CA GLY A 89 4.20 22.39 15.35
C GLY A 89 4.56 21.17 16.21
N LYS A 90 4.49 19.95 15.66
CA LYS A 90 4.82 18.70 16.33
C LYS A 90 6.07 18.03 15.75
N CYS A 91 7.03 18.77 15.19
CA CYS A 91 8.30 18.19 14.76
C CYS A 91 9.05 17.55 15.94
N GLY A 92 9.52 16.32 15.77
CA GLY A 92 10.23 15.57 16.80
C GLY A 92 9.86 14.09 16.85
N GLU A 93 10.29 13.43 17.93
CA GLU A 93 9.93 12.05 18.23
C GLU A 93 8.79 12.05 19.25
N HIS A 94 7.77 11.24 18.98
CA HIS A 94 6.54 11.16 19.74
C HIS A 94 6.15 9.70 19.97
N ILE A 95 5.28 9.47 20.95
CA ILE A 95 4.65 8.17 21.17
C ILE A 95 3.14 8.32 21.08
N VAL A 96 2.54 7.66 20.09
CA VAL A 96 1.09 7.49 20.00
C VAL A 96 0.69 6.32 20.89
N THR A 97 -0.27 6.51 21.78
CA THR A 97 -0.78 5.47 22.67
C THR A 97 -2.29 5.36 22.54
N VAL A 98 -2.80 4.13 22.54
CA VAL A 98 -4.22 3.84 22.62
C VAL A 98 -4.48 3.00 23.87
N LYS A 99 -5.44 3.43 24.68
CA LYS A 99 -5.92 2.72 25.86
C LYS A 99 -7.36 2.26 25.67
N LEU A 100 -7.70 1.09 26.18
CA LEU A 100 -9.04 0.55 26.26
C LEU A 100 -9.58 0.76 27.68
N GLU A 101 -10.78 1.30 27.79
CA GLU A 101 -11.51 1.48 29.05
C GLU A 101 -12.94 0.92 28.91
N GLY A 102 -13.60 0.65 30.04
CA GLY A 102 -14.99 0.19 30.08
C GLY A 102 -15.24 -0.94 31.08
N ASP A 103 -16.47 -1.45 31.11
CA ASP A 103 -16.86 -2.62 31.93
C ASP A 103 -16.59 -3.95 31.20
N ALA A 104 -15.54 -4.02 30.40
CA ALA A 104 -15.08 -5.25 29.75
C ALA A 104 -13.85 -5.81 30.49
N ASP A 105 -13.51 -7.07 30.21
CA ASP A 105 -12.23 -7.63 30.65
C ASP A 105 -11.18 -7.41 29.55
N PHE A 106 -9.92 -7.18 29.94
CA PHE A 106 -8.84 -6.90 29.00
C PHE A 106 -7.65 -7.84 29.22
N LYS A 107 -7.08 -8.37 28.14
CA LYS A 107 -5.78 -9.04 28.18
C LYS A 107 -4.65 -8.01 28.28
N ASN A 108 -4.67 -7.08 27.35
CA ASN A 108 -3.85 -5.89 27.28
C ASN A 108 -4.81 -4.76 26.91
N ASP A 109 -4.78 -3.69 27.70
CA ASP A 109 -5.63 -2.52 27.50
C ASP A 109 -4.86 -1.36 26.87
N THR A 110 -3.53 -1.42 26.78
CA THR A 110 -2.69 -0.32 26.32
C THR A 110 -1.72 -0.79 25.26
N ALA A 111 -1.62 -0.02 24.17
CA ALA A 111 -0.64 -0.23 23.11
C ALA A 111 -0.10 1.10 22.60
N SER A 112 1.15 1.11 22.14
CA SER A 112 1.82 2.32 21.68
C SER A 112 2.64 2.07 20.42
N LEU A 113 2.74 3.10 19.56
CA LEU A 113 3.59 3.12 18.38
C LEU A 113 4.47 4.39 18.40
N PRO A 114 5.76 4.28 17.99
CA PRO A 114 6.61 5.44 17.82
C PRO A 114 6.22 6.22 16.57
N LEU A 115 6.21 7.55 16.69
CA LEU A 115 5.94 8.48 15.61
C LEU A 115 7.08 9.49 15.51
N THR A 116 7.74 9.51 14.37
CA THR A 116 8.69 10.58 14.01
C THR A 116 7.95 11.58 13.13
N VAL A 117 8.03 12.86 13.48
CA VAL A 117 7.49 13.96 12.67
C VAL A 117 8.64 14.85 12.20
N LYS A 118 8.74 15.07 10.89
CA LYS A 118 9.72 15.95 10.27
C LYS A 118 9.11 17.34 10.04
N ALA A 119 9.94 18.38 10.09
CA ALA A 119 9.50 19.75 9.82
C ALA A 119 8.97 19.92 8.39
N GLU A 120 9.62 19.25 7.43
CA GLU A 120 9.26 19.30 6.02
C GLU A 120 9.49 17.95 5.35
N HIS A 121 8.76 17.71 4.27
CA HIS A 121 9.02 16.58 3.39
C HIS A 121 10.28 16.81 2.56
N LYS A 122 10.99 15.73 2.23
CA LYS A 122 12.04 15.74 1.22
C LYS A 122 11.50 15.20 -0.10
N ASN A 123 12.11 15.60 -1.22
CA ASN A 123 11.75 15.11 -2.55
C ASN A 123 12.32 13.70 -2.83
N LEU A 124 12.16 12.78 -1.89
CA LEU A 124 12.65 11.40 -1.98
C LEU A 124 11.50 10.44 -2.29
N LEU A 125 11.82 9.22 -2.67
CA LEU A 125 10.86 8.13 -2.70
C LEU A 125 10.71 7.55 -1.29
N ASP A 126 9.46 7.34 -0.87
CA ASP A 126 9.11 6.71 0.41
C ASP A 126 8.90 5.18 0.26
N GLY A 127 8.89 4.68 -0.97
CA GLY A 127 8.60 3.27 -1.27
C GLY A 127 8.28 3.01 -2.74
N GLY A 128 7.81 1.80 -3.03
CA GLY A 128 7.38 1.46 -4.38
C GLY A 128 6.82 0.06 -4.58
N PHE A 129 6.32 -0.16 -5.79
CA PHE A 129 5.80 -1.44 -6.23
C PHE A 129 6.92 -2.45 -6.43
N ILE A 130 6.64 -3.70 -6.07
CA ILE A 130 7.40 -4.86 -6.50
C ILE A 130 6.48 -5.81 -7.26
N MET A 131 7.01 -6.33 -8.36
CA MET A 131 6.41 -7.41 -9.11
C MET A 131 7.12 -8.71 -8.73
N LEU A 132 6.35 -9.76 -8.44
CA LEU A 132 6.91 -11.07 -8.07
C LEU A 132 7.24 -11.92 -9.33
N GLY A 133 6.42 -11.80 -10.37
CA GLY A 133 6.66 -12.40 -11.68
C GLY A 133 5.60 -11.96 -12.70
N PRO A 134 5.98 -11.37 -13.85
CA PRO A 134 5.03 -11.01 -14.89
C PRO A 134 4.52 -12.23 -15.67
N PRO A 135 3.41 -12.09 -16.41
CA PRO A 135 2.97 -13.09 -17.38
C PRO A 135 4.08 -13.43 -18.40
N ASN A 136 4.09 -14.67 -18.87
CA ASN A 136 5.19 -15.21 -19.71
C ASN A 136 5.24 -14.57 -21.10
N ASP A 137 4.11 -14.03 -21.55
CA ASP A 137 3.90 -13.36 -22.83
C ASP A 137 3.76 -11.84 -22.68
N ARG A 138 4.26 -11.28 -21.57
CA ARG A 138 4.32 -9.82 -21.38
C ARG A 138 5.66 -9.25 -21.84
N ASP A 139 5.72 -8.91 -23.12
CA ASP A 139 6.90 -8.35 -23.79
C ASP A 139 7.50 -7.13 -23.06
N ALA A 140 6.65 -6.29 -22.47
CA ALA A 140 7.08 -5.10 -21.72
C ALA A 140 8.02 -5.39 -20.54
N CYS A 141 8.04 -6.62 -20.05
CA CYS A 141 8.87 -7.03 -18.94
C CYS A 141 10.05 -7.91 -19.36
N ASP A 142 10.29 -8.13 -20.67
CA ASP A 142 11.33 -9.05 -21.17
C ASP A 142 12.73 -8.72 -20.60
N THR A 143 13.02 -7.43 -20.36
CA THR A 143 14.31 -6.93 -19.87
C THR A 143 14.67 -7.39 -18.45
N PHE A 144 13.69 -7.85 -17.66
CA PHE A 144 13.91 -8.28 -16.27
C PHE A 144 13.15 -9.55 -15.87
N ARG A 145 12.15 -9.99 -16.63
CA ARG A 145 11.26 -11.12 -16.28
C ARG A 145 12.05 -12.36 -15.90
N ASP A 146 12.94 -12.81 -16.76
CA ASP A 146 13.59 -14.11 -16.58
C ASP A 146 14.45 -14.13 -15.32
N VAL A 147 15.19 -13.05 -15.06
CA VAL A 147 15.98 -12.89 -13.83
C VAL A 147 15.09 -12.80 -12.60
N LEU A 148 14.05 -11.97 -12.64
CA LEU A 148 13.12 -11.77 -11.54
C LEU A 148 12.43 -13.08 -11.11
N LYS A 149 12.04 -13.92 -12.09
CA LYS A 149 11.41 -15.21 -11.81
C LYS A 149 12.35 -16.21 -11.13
N GLN A 150 13.67 -16.00 -11.20
CA GLN A 150 14.66 -16.83 -10.52
C GLN A 150 14.99 -16.36 -9.11
N PHE A 151 14.44 -15.23 -8.64
CA PHE A 151 14.65 -14.80 -7.25
C PHE A 151 14.20 -15.90 -6.29
N THR A 152 15.13 -16.29 -5.42
CA THR A 152 14.87 -17.16 -4.27
C THR A 152 14.29 -16.35 -3.12
N GLU A 153 13.82 -17.02 -2.07
CA GLU A 153 13.42 -16.38 -0.82
C GLU A 153 14.56 -15.52 -0.23
N ASP A 154 15.80 -15.97 -0.30
CA ASP A 154 16.96 -15.23 0.22
C ASP A 154 17.27 -13.99 -0.64
N ASP A 155 17.08 -14.07 -1.95
CA ASP A 155 17.21 -12.91 -2.84
C ASP A 155 16.15 -11.85 -2.50
N TRP A 156 14.89 -12.27 -2.28
CA TRP A 156 13.84 -11.36 -1.84
C TRP A 156 14.17 -10.66 -0.52
N ARG A 157 14.62 -11.41 0.49
CA ARG A 157 15.03 -10.84 1.78
C ARG A 157 16.11 -9.80 1.58
N ARG A 158 17.21 -10.18 0.95
CA ARG A 158 18.33 -9.27 0.68
C ARG A 158 17.86 -8.03 -0.08
N TYR A 159 17.03 -8.20 -1.11
CA TYR A 159 16.53 -7.09 -1.90
C TYR A 159 15.72 -6.10 -1.05
N ILE A 160 14.82 -6.59 -0.20
CA ILE A 160 14.04 -5.76 0.73
C ILE A 160 14.96 -5.01 1.72
N SER A 161 15.98 -5.66 2.27
CA SER A 161 16.95 -5.00 3.15
C SER A 161 17.78 -3.94 2.41
N GLU A 162 18.15 -4.15 1.15
CA GLU A 162 18.85 -3.12 0.35
C GLU A 162 17.93 -1.94 0.03
N MET A 163 16.65 -2.18 -0.26
CA MET A 163 15.67 -1.10 -0.49
C MET A 163 15.45 -0.26 0.78
N HIS A 164 15.42 -0.88 1.95
CA HIS A 164 15.33 -0.17 3.24
C HIS A 164 16.50 0.79 3.46
N LYS A 165 17.73 0.41 3.11
CA LYS A 165 18.93 1.26 3.26
C LYS A 165 18.85 2.58 2.50
N ILE A 166 18.02 2.66 1.48
CA ILE A 166 17.82 3.86 0.66
C ILE A 166 16.44 4.50 0.90
N GLY A 167 15.82 4.24 2.05
CA GLY A 167 14.58 4.88 2.51
C GLY A 167 13.31 4.39 1.81
N GLN A 168 13.34 3.24 1.13
CA GLN A 168 12.12 2.63 0.57
C GLN A 168 11.36 1.87 1.68
N ASP A 169 10.71 2.61 2.57
CA ASP A 169 10.09 2.04 3.76
C ASP A 169 8.66 1.52 3.56
N CYS A 170 8.11 1.71 2.37
CA CYS A 170 6.86 1.09 1.93
C CYS A 170 7.06 0.21 0.70
N ILE A 171 6.61 -1.04 0.80
CA ILE A 171 6.68 -2.03 -0.27
C ILE A 171 5.26 -2.38 -0.68
N ILE A 172 4.95 -2.25 -1.96
CA ILE A 172 3.64 -2.63 -2.49
C ILE A 172 3.81 -3.89 -3.34
N ILE A 173 3.39 -5.04 -2.82
CA ILE A 173 3.30 -6.26 -3.61
C ILE A 173 2.19 -6.06 -4.62
N MET A 174 2.54 -5.84 -5.89
CA MET A 174 1.57 -5.44 -6.90
C MET A 174 0.50 -6.51 -7.11
N VAL A 175 0.90 -7.78 -7.20
CA VAL A 175 0.00 -8.91 -7.49
C VAL A 175 0.43 -10.15 -6.73
N CYS A 176 -0.51 -10.78 -6.03
CA CYS A 176 -0.31 -12.09 -5.40
C CYS A 176 -0.82 -13.23 -6.30
N HIS A 177 -1.88 -12.95 -7.07
CA HIS A 177 -2.45 -13.82 -8.10
C HIS A 177 -2.26 -13.18 -9.47
N GLN A 178 -1.79 -13.95 -10.44
CA GLN A 178 -1.37 -13.47 -11.76
C GLN A 178 -1.92 -14.39 -12.85
N PHE A 179 -2.05 -13.88 -14.09
CA PHE A 179 -2.21 -14.75 -15.25
C PHE A 179 -0.87 -15.32 -15.69
N LEU A 180 -0.76 -16.64 -15.84
CA LEU A 180 0.47 -17.26 -16.35
C LEU A 180 0.82 -16.71 -17.75
N THR A 181 -0.20 -16.54 -18.59
CA THR A 181 -0.11 -15.81 -19.86
C THR A 181 -1.32 -14.90 -20.00
N LEU A 182 -1.15 -13.72 -20.60
CA LEU A 182 -2.23 -12.81 -20.96
C LEU A 182 -3.19 -13.41 -21.97
N LYS A 183 -2.68 -14.27 -22.87
CA LYS A 183 -3.47 -14.95 -23.90
C LYS A 183 -4.48 -15.92 -23.32
N ASN A 184 -4.06 -16.82 -22.43
CA ASN A 184 -4.94 -17.87 -21.90
C ASN A 184 -5.64 -17.45 -20.60
N ARG A 185 -5.06 -16.51 -19.85
CA ARG A 185 -5.59 -15.99 -18.57
C ARG A 185 -5.76 -17.05 -17.48
N ASP A 186 -4.95 -18.10 -17.51
CA ASP A 186 -4.89 -19.09 -16.44
C ASP A 186 -4.36 -18.42 -15.17
N ILE A 187 -5.17 -18.38 -14.11
CA ILE A 187 -4.79 -17.77 -12.83
C ILE A 187 -3.80 -18.70 -12.10
N VAL A 188 -2.67 -18.14 -11.70
CA VAL A 188 -1.65 -18.75 -10.86
C VAL A 188 -1.40 -17.89 -9.63
N SER A 189 -0.92 -18.51 -8.56
CA SER A 189 -0.51 -17.82 -7.34
C SER A 189 1.00 -17.74 -7.22
N HIS A 190 1.53 -16.63 -6.72
CA HIS A 190 2.95 -16.52 -6.39
C HIS A 190 3.34 -17.18 -5.06
N TYR A 191 2.36 -17.67 -4.29
CA TYR A 191 2.54 -18.39 -3.03
C TYR A 191 1.84 -19.78 -3.08
N PRO A 192 2.00 -20.65 -2.06
CA PRO A 192 1.34 -21.95 -2.02
C PRO A 192 -0.14 -21.80 -1.63
N SER A 193 -0.92 -21.29 -2.58
CA SER A 193 -2.38 -21.11 -2.50
C SER A 193 -3.10 -22.46 -2.56
N ALA A 194 -4.24 -22.57 -1.88
CA ALA A 194 -5.17 -23.68 -2.04
C ALA A 194 -6.19 -23.41 -3.17
N LEU A 195 -6.37 -22.15 -3.56
CA LEU A 195 -7.29 -21.71 -4.61
C LEU A 195 -6.73 -21.87 -6.03
N TYR A 196 -5.43 -21.60 -6.22
CA TYR A 196 -4.80 -21.59 -7.55
C TYR A 196 -3.48 -22.37 -7.60
N PRO A 197 -3.11 -22.92 -8.78
CA PRO A 197 -1.79 -23.52 -8.96
C PRO A 197 -0.67 -22.49 -8.75
N LYS A 198 0.49 -22.97 -8.28
CA LYS A 198 1.68 -22.14 -8.12
C LYS A 198 2.18 -21.66 -9.49
N SER A 199 2.60 -20.40 -9.55
CA SER A 199 3.26 -19.80 -10.71
C SER A 199 4.64 -20.41 -10.97
N ASP A 200 5.23 -20.09 -12.11
CA ASP A 200 6.54 -20.57 -12.58
C ASP A 200 7.75 -19.81 -11.99
N ILE A 201 7.58 -19.13 -10.85
CA ILE A 201 8.71 -18.47 -10.16
C ILE A 201 9.43 -19.46 -9.25
N ALA A 202 10.74 -19.27 -9.07
CA ALA A 202 11.58 -20.15 -8.27
C ALA A 202 11.22 -20.14 -6.78
N SER A 203 10.96 -18.96 -6.22
CA SER A 203 10.55 -18.80 -4.82
C SER A 203 9.23 -19.51 -4.52
N LYS A 204 9.18 -20.27 -3.42
CA LYS A 204 7.97 -21.00 -2.99
C LYS A 204 6.94 -20.08 -2.35
N ASP A 205 7.39 -19.12 -1.56
CA ASP A 205 6.54 -18.11 -0.92
C ASP A 205 7.31 -16.79 -0.74
N PRO A 206 7.44 -15.99 -1.82
CA PRO A 206 8.15 -14.72 -1.75
C PRO A 206 7.43 -13.71 -0.86
N ILE A 207 6.09 -13.78 -0.75
CA ILE A 207 5.30 -12.88 0.08
C ILE A 207 5.66 -13.05 1.55
N ALA A 208 5.75 -14.29 2.05
CA ALA A 208 6.23 -14.56 3.40
C ALA A 208 7.66 -14.06 3.63
N ALA A 209 8.55 -14.24 2.65
CA ALA A 209 9.94 -13.77 2.75
C ALA A 209 10.03 -12.24 2.82
N ILE A 210 9.25 -11.54 2.00
CA ILE A 210 9.17 -10.07 1.98
C ILE A 210 8.60 -9.55 3.30
N LEU A 211 7.47 -10.09 3.75
CA LEU A 211 6.82 -9.65 4.99
C LEU A 211 7.73 -9.87 6.21
N ASP A 212 8.35 -11.04 6.32
CA ASP A 212 9.25 -11.36 7.43
C ASP A 212 10.47 -10.43 7.46
N GLU A 213 11.06 -10.10 6.31
CA GLU A 213 12.19 -9.19 6.26
C GLU A 213 11.79 -7.73 6.51
N ALA A 214 10.69 -7.29 5.89
CA ALA A 214 10.12 -5.96 6.12
C ALA A 214 9.80 -5.72 7.60
N GLN A 215 9.31 -6.74 8.31
CA GLN A 215 9.04 -6.66 9.75
C GLN A 215 10.31 -6.41 10.56
N LYS A 216 11.44 -7.03 10.21
CA LYS A 216 12.73 -6.79 10.89
C LYS A 216 13.23 -5.37 10.67
N ASN A 217 12.96 -4.82 9.48
CA ASN A 217 13.36 -3.47 9.09
C ASN A 217 12.37 -2.39 9.55
N GLY A 218 11.19 -2.76 10.07
CA GLY A 218 10.11 -1.81 10.39
C GLY A 218 9.40 -1.21 9.16
N GLN A 219 9.57 -1.83 7.99
CA GLN A 219 8.92 -1.41 6.74
C GLN A 219 7.45 -1.80 6.71
N GLN A 220 6.67 -1.05 5.93
CA GLN A 220 5.26 -1.27 5.70
C GLN A 220 5.04 -2.02 4.38
N VAL A 221 4.19 -3.04 4.38
CA VAL A 221 3.89 -3.83 3.18
C VAL A 221 2.39 -3.78 2.87
N PHE A 222 2.08 -3.36 1.64
CA PHE A 222 0.76 -3.54 1.06
C PHE A 222 0.70 -4.83 0.27
N VAL A 223 -0.31 -5.67 0.55
CA VAL A 223 -0.53 -6.95 -0.15
C VAL A 223 -1.56 -6.75 -1.26
N GLY A 224 -1.16 -7.09 -2.49
CA GLY A 224 -1.98 -6.91 -3.70
C GLY A 224 -3.09 -7.95 -3.85
N VAL A 225 -4.30 -7.48 -4.15
CA VAL A 225 -5.48 -8.31 -4.46
C VAL A 225 -5.91 -8.07 -5.91
N GLY A 226 -6.15 -9.15 -6.65
CA GLY A 226 -6.40 -9.10 -8.08
C GLY A 226 -5.12 -8.89 -8.91
N ASN A 227 -5.29 -8.42 -10.14
CA ASN A 227 -4.24 -8.00 -11.05
C ASN A 227 -4.68 -6.87 -11.98
N ASN A 228 -3.69 -6.22 -12.58
CA ASN A 228 -3.89 -5.11 -13.52
C ASN A 228 -4.27 -5.55 -14.95
N TYR A 229 -4.63 -6.82 -15.15
CA TYR A 229 -5.04 -7.38 -16.44
C TYR A 229 -6.52 -7.79 -16.48
N GLY A 230 -7.29 -7.35 -15.49
CA GLY A 230 -8.75 -7.48 -15.46
C GLY A 230 -9.29 -8.54 -14.49
N TYR A 231 -8.45 -9.14 -13.66
CA TYR A 231 -8.90 -9.93 -12.53
C TYR A 231 -8.95 -9.06 -11.26
N THR A 232 -10.13 -8.87 -10.66
CA THR A 232 -10.27 -7.97 -9.49
C THR A 232 -9.92 -8.62 -8.16
N GLY A 233 -9.82 -9.94 -8.12
CA GLY A 233 -9.81 -10.70 -6.88
C GLY A 233 -11.23 -11.02 -6.38
N THR A 234 -11.31 -11.91 -5.41
CA THR A 234 -12.54 -12.38 -4.76
C THR A 234 -12.43 -12.28 -3.23
N PRO A 235 -13.56 -12.32 -2.50
CA PRO A 235 -13.53 -12.46 -1.05
C PRO A 235 -12.70 -13.66 -0.56
N GLU A 236 -12.76 -14.79 -1.26
CA GLU A 236 -11.99 -15.99 -0.95
C GLU A 236 -10.47 -15.75 -1.05
N ASP A 237 -10.01 -15.01 -2.07
CA ASP A 237 -8.60 -14.62 -2.19
C ASP A 237 -8.15 -13.77 -0.99
N ILE A 238 -8.97 -12.80 -0.59
CA ILE A 238 -8.71 -11.91 0.54
C ILE A 238 -8.62 -12.73 1.83
N HIS A 239 -9.56 -13.65 2.06
CA HIS A 239 -9.55 -14.53 3.22
C HIS A 239 -8.30 -15.42 3.28
N GLU A 240 -7.92 -16.06 2.17
CA GLU A 240 -6.71 -16.91 2.11
C GLU A 240 -5.44 -16.10 2.39
N LEU A 241 -5.29 -14.95 1.73
CA LEU A 241 -4.15 -14.04 1.93
C LEU A 241 -4.09 -13.55 3.38
N PHE A 242 -5.22 -13.13 3.95
CA PHE A 242 -5.28 -12.64 5.31
C PHE A 242 -4.90 -13.74 6.31
N GLU A 243 -5.53 -14.91 6.23
CA GLU A 243 -5.24 -16.01 7.16
C GLU A 243 -3.79 -16.47 7.10
N ARG A 244 -3.19 -16.50 5.90
CA ARG A 244 -1.80 -16.89 5.71
C ARG A 244 -0.81 -15.86 6.27
N TYR A 245 -1.10 -14.56 6.14
CA TYR A 245 -0.11 -13.51 6.36
C TYR A 245 -0.42 -12.55 7.53
N LYS A 246 -1.58 -12.64 8.19
CA LYS A 246 -1.98 -11.72 9.29
C LYS A 246 -1.03 -11.70 10.49
N ALA A 247 -0.19 -12.73 10.65
CA ALA A 247 0.78 -12.83 11.74
C ALA A 247 2.03 -11.96 11.54
N TYR A 248 2.22 -11.35 10.35
CA TYR A 248 3.30 -10.41 10.09
C TYR A 248 2.85 -8.98 10.40
N SER A 249 3.58 -8.29 11.29
CA SER A 249 3.26 -6.91 11.67
C SER A 249 3.48 -5.92 10.52
N SER A 250 4.45 -6.22 9.64
CA SER A 250 4.72 -5.51 8.39
C SER A 250 3.58 -5.59 7.38
N PHE A 251 2.62 -6.51 7.53
CA PHE A 251 1.40 -6.50 6.74
C PHE A 251 0.57 -5.28 7.15
N TYR A 252 0.85 -4.17 6.50
CA TYR A 252 0.35 -2.86 6.85
C TYR A 252 -1.07 -2.67 6.34
N GLY A 253 -1.28 -2.90 5.04
CA GLY A 253 -2.55 -2.64 4.35
C GLY A 253 -2.72 -3.45 3.07
N TRP A 254 -3.77 -3.17 2.33
CA TRP A 254 -4.13 -3.85 1.08
C TRP A 254 -3.95 -2.93 -0.11
N TYR A 255 -3.43 -3.46 -1.21
CA TYR A 255 -3.43 -2.78 -2.51
C TYR A 255 -4.44 -3.49 -3.41
N LEU A 256 -5.42 -2.75 -3.92
CA LEU A 256 -6.33 -3.29 -4.92
C LEU A 256 -5.71 -3.06 -6.32
N ALA A 257 -5.38 -4.15 -7.00
CA ALA A 257 -4.46 -4.14 -8.15
C ALA A 257 -5.11 -3.87 -9.51
N LEU A 258 -6.44 -3.82 -9.59
CA LEU A 258 -7.10 -3.41 -10.82
C LEU A 258 -6.83 -1.91 -11.05
N GLU A 259 -6.23 -1.58 -12.17
CA GLU A 259 -6.00 -0.18 -12.52
C GLU A 259 -7.34 0.48 -12.88
N LEU A 260 -7.77 1.46 -12.07
CA LEU A 260 -9.05 2.14 -12.23
C LEU A 260 -8.90 3.46 -12.99
N PRO A 261 -9.75 3.76 -13.98
CA PRO A 261 -9.74 5.04 -14.67
C PRO A 261 -10.36 6.14 -13.80
N MET A 262 -9.69 7.29 -13.71
CA MET A 262 -10.25 8.53 -13.18
C MET A 262 -10.81 9.45 -14.27
N ASN A 263 -10.50 9.20 -15.54
CA ASN A 263 -10.96 10.02 -16.66
C ASN A 263 -12.20 9.48 -17.38
N ILE A 264 -12.79 8.37 -16.88
CA ILE A 264 -13.95 7.71 -17.49
C ILE A 264 -15.15 7.75 -16.53
N SER A 265 -16.03 8.73 -16.71
CA SER A 265 -17.28 8.87 -15.94
C SER A 265 -18.47 8.10 -16.53
N THR A 266 -18.22 7.22 -17.50
CA THR A 266 -19.27 6.36 -18.09
C THR A 266 -19.74 5.29 -17.10
N GLU A 267 -20.92 4.70 -17.33
CA GLU A 267 -21.41 3.56 -16.54
C GLU A 267 -20.37 2.45 -16.40
N LYS A 268 -19.60 2.19 -17.46
CA LYS A 268 -18.51 1.20 -17.43
C LYS A 268 -17.40 1.59 -16.45
N GLY A 269 -17.01 2.87 -16.42
CA GLY A 269 -16.01 3.37 -15.47
C GLY A 269 -16.53 3.28 -14.03
N ILE A 270 -17.76 3.71 -13.79
CA ILE A 270 -18.40 3.62 -12.46
C ILE A 270 -18.51 2.16 -11.99
N ALA A 271 -18.86 1.23 -12.88
CA ALA A 271 -18.94 -0.20 -12.56
C ALA A 271 -17.58 -0.82 -12.20
N MET A 272 -16.47 -0.28 -12.71
CA MET A 272 -15.13 -0.72 -12.28
C MET A 272 -14.85 -0.27 -10.84
N TRP A 273 -15.22 0.96 -10.48
CA TRP A 273 -15.12 1.45 -9.11
C TRP A 273 -16.06 0.73 -8.14
N GLN A 274 -17.26 0.32 -8.57
CA GLN A 274 -18.19 -0.44 -7.72
C GLN A 274 -17.63 -1.79 -7.26
N ARG A 275 -16.83 -2.48 -8.10
CA ARG A 275 -16.15 -3.71 -7.69
C ARG A 275 -15.17 -3.50 -6.54
N TYR A 276 -14.63 -2.30 -6.37
CA TYR A 276 -13.76 -1.99 -5.23
C TYR A 276 -14.55 -1.91 -3.93
N ASP A 277 -15.74 -1.32 -3.98
CA ASP A 277 -16.61 -1.18 -2.82
C ASP A 277 -16.98 -2.58 -2.25
N GLU A 278 -17.19 -3.58 -3.11
CA GLU A 278 -17.45 -4.98 -2.69
C GLU A 278 -16.26 -5.64 -1.95
N LEU A 279 -15.03 -5.45 -2.47
CA LEU A 279 -13.81 -5.98 -1.84
C LEU A 279 -13.47 -5.22 -0.55
N TYR A 280 -13.77 -3.92 -0.51
CA TYR A 280 -13.58 -3.08 0.66
C TYR A 280 -14.33 -3.62 1.88
N ASP A 281 -15.62 -3.95 1.73
CA ASP A 281 -16.43 -4.48 2.83
C ASP A 281 -15.86 -5.79 3.38
N THR A 282 -15.36 -6.65 2.49
CA THR A 282 -14.69 -7.91 2.89
C THR A 282 -13.43 -7.63 3.73
N ILE A 283 -12.59 -6.72 3.27
CA ILE A 283 -11.36 -6.33 3.99
C ILE A 283 -11.69 -5.73 5.36
N ARG A 284 -12.71 -4.86 5.43
CA ARG A 284 -13.13 -4.21 6.68
C ARG A 284 -13.69 -5.19 7.70
N ALA A 285 -14.40 -6.21 7.25
CA ALA A 285 -14.89 -7.26 8.14
C ALA A 285 -13.74 -8.07 8.76
N LEU A 286 -12.61 -8.23 8.06
CA LEU A 286 -11.44 -8.98 8.52
C LEU A 286 -10.54 -8.19 9.47
N SER A 287 -10.19 -6.97 9.09
CA SER A 287 -9.32 -6.12 9.91
C SER A 287 -9.55 -4.65 9.54
N PRO A 288 -10.42 -3.93 10.27
CA PRO A 288 -10.74 -2.55 9.95
C PRO A 288 -9.55 -1.59 10.14
N VAL A 289 -8.50 -1.96 10.89
CA VAL A 289 -7.32 -1.11 11.07
C VAL A 289 -6.45 -1.01 9.81
N LYS A 290 -6.45 -2.03 8.94
CA LYS A 290 -5.57 -2.08 7.76
C LYS A 290 -6.08 -1.16 6.66
N PRO A 291 -5.28 -0.20 6.16
CA PRO A 291 -5.72 0.68 5.09
C PRO A 291 -5.81 0.00 3.73
N ILE A 292 -6.66 0.54 2.86
CA ILE A 292 -6.82 0.12 1.48
C ILE A 292 -6.33 1.23 0.54
N LEU A 293 -5.33 0.87 -0.27
CA LEU A 293 -4.69 1.74 -1.24
C LEU A 293 -5.13 1.38 -2.66
N SER A 294 -5.38 2.40 -3.46
CA SER A 294 -5.63 2.28 -4.91
C SER A 294 -4.69 3.19 -5.70
N SER A 295 -4.23 2.72 -6.87
CA SER A 295 -3.40 3.50 -7.79
C SER A 295 -4.09 3.71 -9.14
N PRO A 296 -5.10 4.58 -9.20
CA PRO A 296 -5.87 4.82 -10.40
C PRO A 296 -5.10 5.70 -11.40
N TYR A 297 -5.61 5.83 -12.62
CA TYR A 297 -4.92 6.54 -13.71
C TYR A 297 -5.77 7.60 -14.40
N GLY A 298 -5.09 8.53 -15.09
CA GLY A 298 -5.68 9.53 -15.95
C GLY A 298 -6.19 10.78 -15.22
N MET A 299 -6.47 11.84 -15.99
CA MET A 299 -6.90 13.13 -15.44
C MET A 299 -8.42 13.14 -15.25
N PRO A 300 -8.94 13.28 -14.01
CA PRO A 300 -10.37 13.45 -13.80
C PRO A 300 -10.82 14.88 -14.15
N SER A 301 -12.11 15.03 -14.49
CA SER A 301 -12.75 16.34 -14.34
C SER A 301 -12.93 16.66 -12.86
N GLU A 302 -13.04 17.94 -12.50
CA GLU A 302 -13.22 18.34 -11.09
C GLU A 302 -14.41 17.65 -10.43
N MET A 303 -15.58 17.63 -11.10
CA MET A 303 -16.79 16.98 -10.61
C MET A 303 -16.61 15.47 -10.39
N PHE A 304 -15.95 14.79 -11.33
CA PHE A 304 -15.78 13.34 -11.20
C PHE A 304 -14.68 12.99 -10.21
N GLY A 305 -13.61 13.79 -10.12
CA GLY A 305 -12.60 13.68 -9.07
C GLY A 305 -13.20 13.81 -7.68
N ASP A 306 -14.08 14.80 -7.47
CA ASP A 306 -14.82 14.97 -6.22
C ASP A 306 -15.67 13.73 -5.91
N TYR A 307 -16.46 13.25 -6.88
CA TYR A 307 -17.24 12.01 -6.73
C TYR A 307 -16.38 10.80 -6.35
N LEU A 308 -15.24 10.58 -7.01
CA LEU A 308 -14.34 9.46 -6.69
C LEU A 308 -13.80 9.57 -5.26
N VAL A 309 -13.47 10.78 -4.84
CA VAL A 309 -12.90 11.04 -3.52
C VAL A 309 -13.97 11.05 -2.42
N THR A 310 -15.23 11.41 -2.68
CA THR A 310 -16.27 11.41 -1.63
C THR A 310 -17.05 10.11 -1.56
N GLU A 311 -17.37 9.50 -2.72
CA GLU A 311 -18.36 8.40 -2.78
C GLU A 311 -17.74 7.01 -2.84
N LYS A 312 -16.44 6.86 -3.14
CA LYS A 312 -15.79 5.54 -3.29
C LYS A 312 -15.05 5.09 -2.06
N ASN A 313 -15.08 3.80 -1.76
CA ASN A 313 -14.45 3.25 -0.58
C ASN A 313 -12.95 2.97 -0.81
N ILE A 314 -12.12 3.97 -0.52
CA ILE A 314 -10.65 3.89 -0.54
C ILE A 314 -10.10 4.73 0.62
N ASP A 315 -9.00 4.30 1.24
CA ASP A 315 -8.34 5.09 2.29
C ASP A 315 -7.25 5.99 1.72
N ILE A 316 -6.46 5.42 0.80
CA ILE A 316 -5.29 6.07 0.21
C ILE A 316 -5.50 6.11 -1.30
N MET A 317 -5.63 7.34 -1.82
CA MET A 317 -5.67 7.64 -3.25
C MET A 317 -4.25 7.93 -3.72
N MET A 318 -3.72 7.07 -4.61
CA MET A 318 -2.32 7.16 -5.07
C MET A 318 -2.22 7.14 -6.60
N PRO A 319 -2.67 8.21 -7.29
CA PRO A 319 -2.77 8.19 -8.74
C PRO A 319 -1.42 8.02 -9.43
N GLN A 320 -1.45 7.31 -10.57
CA GLN A 320 -0.32 7.21 -11.50
C GLN A 320 -0.07 8.57 -12.13
N ASP A 321 1.19 9.01 -12.13
CA ASP A 321 1.54 10.32 -12.67
C ASP A 321 1.66 10.37 -14.19
N TRP A 322 1.67 9.21 -14.86
CA TRP A 322 1.65 9.06 -16.31
C TRP A 322 2.80 9.75 -17.07
N ALA A 323 3.79 10.26 -16.34
CA ALA A 323 4.98 10.88 -16.88
C ALA A 323 5.91 9.82 -17.50
N GLY A 324 6.01 8.63 -16.87
CA GLY A 324 6.78 7.50 -17.40
C GLY A 324 6.19 6.92 -18.68
N GLN A 325 4.87 6.94 -18.79
CA GLN A 325 4.11 6.52 -19.99
C GLN A 325 4.03 7.56 -21.12
N LEU A 326 4.56 8.78 -20.90
CA LEU A 326 4.49 9.90 -21.83
C LEU A 326 3.05 10.34 -22.16
N GLN A 327 2.12 10.08 -21.23
CA GLN A 327 0.74 10.56 -21.35
C GLN A 327 0.58 11.96 -20.73
N PHE A 328 1.39 12.29 -19.72
CA PHE A 328 1.47 13.62 -19.12
C PHE A 328 2.87 14.24 -19.23
N THR A 329 2.93 15.56 -19.33
CA THR A 329 4.12 16.33 -18.93
C THR A 329 4.25 16.38 -17.41
N ILE A 330 5.41 16.84 -16.91
CA ILE A 330 5.61 17.06 -15.47
C ILE A 330 4.59 18.07 -14.93
N GLU A 331 4.27 19.12 -15.71
CA GLU A 331 3.28 20.13 -15.35
C GLU A 331 1.84 19.59 -15.35
N GLU A 332 1.48 18.70 -16.27
CA GLU A 332 0.16 18.05 -16.27
C GLU A 332 0.02 17.09 -15.07
N SER A 333 1.10 16.39 -14.71
CA SER A 333 1.16 15.62 -13.46
C SER A 333 0.97 16.51 -12.22
N GLU A 334 1.64 17.66 -12.14
CA GLU A 334 1.43 18.63 -11.05
C GLU A 334 -0.04 19.08 -10.97
N GLN A 335 -0.65 19.38 -12.11
CA GLN A 335 -2.05 19.82 -12.17
C GLN A 335 -3.01 18.77 -11.59
N MET A 336 -2.77 17.48 -11.87
CA MET A 336 -3.56 16.38 -11.30
C MET A 336 -3.41 16.34 -9.77
N HIS A 337 -2.19 16.40 -9.26
CA HIS A 337 -1.93 16.37 -7.81
C HIS A 337 -2.57 17.57 -7.11
N ARG A 338 -2.41 18.77 -7.69
CA ARG A 338 -3.01 20.01 -7.17
C ARG A 338 -4.53 19.98 -7.16
N LEU A 339 -5.16 19.32 -8.13
CA LEU A 339 -6.61 19.15 -8.20
C LEU A 339 -7.12 18.19 -7.10
N LEU A 340 -6.49 17.04 -6.94
CA LEU A 340 -6.97 15.95 -6.09
C LEU A 340 -6.63 16.12 -4.60
N ALA A 341 -5.50 16.73 -4.27
CA ALA A 341 -5.06 16.91 -2.88
C ALA A 341 -6.10 17.59 -1.96
N PRO A 342 -6.67 18.76 -2.32
CA PRO A 342 -7.69 19.41 -1.48
C PRO A 342 -9.00 18.62 -1.41
N MET A 343 -9.35 17.85 -2.44
CA MET A 343 -10.51 16.95 -2.42
C MET A 343 -10.30 15.85 -1.38
N CYS A 344 -9.14 15.19 -1.42
CA CYS A 344 -8.80 14.10 -0.50
C CYS A 344 -8.81 14.58 0.94
N ARG A 345 -8.19 15.74 1.22
CA ARG A 345 -8.21 16.36 2.54
C ARG A 345 -9.63 16.60 3.06
N ARG A 346 -10.53 17.15 2.24
CA ARG A 346 -11.93 17.39 2.65
C ARG A 346 -12.70 16.10 2.92
N ALA A 347 -12.35 15.01 2.26
CA ALA A 347 -12.97 13.70 2.45
C ALA A 347 -12.28 12.83 3.52
N HIS A 348 -11.27 13.36 4.23
CA HIS A 348 -10.41 12.59 5.14
C HIS A 348 -9.84 11.31 4.48
N LYS A 349 -9.38 11.46 3.24
CA LYS A 349 -8.62 10.45 2.51
C LYS A 349 -7.17 10.86 2.42
N HIS A 350 -6.29 9.90 2.56
CA HIS A 350 -4.88 10.08 2.39
C HIS A 350 -4.52 10.18 0.91
N PHE A 351 -3.58 11.05 0.59
CA PHE A 351 -3.21 11.35 -0.80
C PHE A 351 -1.71 11.18 -1.01
N TRP A 352 -1.36 10.15 -1.77
CA TRP A 352 0.02 9.76 -2.08
C TRP A 352 0.26 9.92 -3.59
N ALA A 353 1.50 9.89 -4.06
CA ALA A 353 1.82 9.88 -5.48
C ALA A 353 2.38 8.53 -5.91
N ASN A 354 2.04 8.07 -7.11
CA ASN A 354 2.78 7.02 -7.81
C ASN A 354 3.59 7.66 -8.93
N CYS A 355 4.85 7.98 -8.65
CA CYS A 355 5.78 8.53 -9.62
C CYS A 355 6.44 7.41 -10.43
N GLU A 356 6.07 7.26 -11.70
CA GLU A 356 6.59 6.19 -12.55
C GLU A 356 8.10 6.36 -12.78
N SER A 357 8.88 5.38 -12.32
CA SER A 357 10.34 5.35 -12.36
C SER A 357 10.86 4.58 -13.59
N PHE A 358 10.09 4.62 -14.69
CA PHE A 358 10.42 3.97 -15.96
C PHE A 358 10.16 4.84 -17.17
N ASN A 359 10.62 4.36 -18.33
CA ASN A 359 10.22 4.80 -19.65
C ASN A 359 9.92 3.60 -20.55
N PHE A 360 9.17 3.81 -21.63
CA PHE A 360 9.05 2.83 -22.72
C PHE A 360 10.12 3.05 -23.80
N THR A 361 10.59 1.94 -24.36
CA THR A 361 11.48 1.88 -25.54
C THR A 361 11.01 0.77 -26.50
N ASP A 362 11.33 0.87 -27.78
CA ASP A 362 11.09 -0.17 -28.80
C ASP A 362 12.29 -1.12 -28.96
N THR A 363 13.37 -0.88 -28.23
CA THR A 363 14.61 -1.65 -28.31
C THR A 363 14.95 -2.26 -26.95
N GLU A 364 15.47 -3.48 -26.95
CA GLU A 364 15.95 -4.14 -25.73
C GLU A 364 17.18 -3.43 -25.14
N ASP A 365 17.95 -2.71 -25.98
CA ASP A 365 19.14 -1.94 -25.56
C ASP A 365 18.81 -0.55 -24.98
N GLY A 366 17.53 -0.20 -24.85
CA GLY A 366 17.12 1.00 -24.12
C GLY A 366 17.20 2.29 -24.93
N ARG A 367 17.34 2.25 -26.27
CA ARG A 367 17.32 3.48 -27.08
C ARG A 367 15.93 4.10 -27.06
N TYR A 368 15.86 5.36 -26.63
CA TYR A 368 14.61 6.08 -26.53
C TYR A 368 14.07 6.47 -27.91
N LEU A 369 12.91 5.94 -28.26
CA LEU A 369 12.05 6.52 -29.29
C LEU A 369 10.74 6.96 -28.63
N HIS A 370 10.19 8.10 -29.06
CA HIS A 370 8.85 8.53 -28.67
C HIS A 370 7.82 7.49 -29.13
N LEU A 371 7.49 6.54 -28.26
CA LEU A 371 6.51 5.52 -28.58
C LEU A 371 5.10 5.99 -28.22
N ALA A 372 4.21 5.99 -29.21
CA ALA A 372 2.79 6.04 -28.97
C ALA A 372 2.37 4.79 -28.17
N TRP A 373 1.34 4.92 -27.31
CA TRP A 373 0.79 3.82 -26.50
C TRP A 373 0.49 2.54 -27.29
N ASN A 374 0.17 2.66 -28.59
CA ASN A 374 -0.16 1.55 -29.49
C ASN A 374 1.05 0.91 -30.20
N THR A 375 2.28 1.14 -29.72
CA THR A 375 3.46 0.49 -30.32
C THR A 375 3.42 -1.03 -30.04
N PRO A 376 3.51 -1.90 -31.07
CA PRO A 376 3.24 -3.34 -30.93
C PRO A 376 4.17 -4.08 -29.96
N LYS A 377 5.45 -3.68 -29.91
CA LYS A 377 6.43 -4.17 -28.94
C LYS A 377 7.10 -2.99 -28.25
N ARG A 378 7.10 -3.02 -26.93
CA ARG A 378 7.70 -1.99 -26.07
C ARG A 378 8.29 -2.68 -24.86
N TYR A 379 9.40 -2.17 -24.35
CA TYR A 379 10.05 -2.64 -23.12
C TYR A 379 10.01 -1.54 -22.08
N LEU A 380 9.83 -1.94 -20.83
CA LEU A 380 10.03 -1.07 -19.69
C LEU A 380 11.52 -1.00 -19.36
N VAL A 381 12.04 0.21 -19.26
CA VAL A 381 13.41 0.48 -18.86
C VAL A 381 13.44 1.56 -17.77
N PRO A 382 14.52 1.63 -16.97
CA PRO A 382 14.77 2.73 -16.05
C PRO A 382 14.54 4.14 -16.65
N ARG A 383 14.12 5.08 -15.79
CA ARG A 383 13.77 6.47 -16.07
C ARG A 383 15.01 7.32 -16.41
N PHE A 384 15.54 7.18 -17.62
CA PHE A 384 16.62 8.07 -18.11
C PHE A 384 16.22 9.21 -19.05
N ARG A 385 14.96 9.27 -19.50
CA ARG A 385 14.48 10.42 -20.29
C ARG A 385 14.68 11.73 -19.52
N GLY A 386 14.91 12.84 -20.21
CA GLY A 386 15.03 14.14 -19.54
C GLY A 386 16.32 14.31 -18.71
N GLY A 387 17.31 13.43 -18.90
CA GLY A 387 18.62 13.50 -18.27
C GLY A 387 18.81 12.62 -17.05
N GLY A 388 18.02 11.55 -16.87
CA GLY A 388 18.22 10.63 -15.75
C GLY A 388 17.56 11.08 -14.47
N MET A 389 18.21 10.74 -13.36
CA MET A 389 17.78 11.14 -12.02
C MET A 389 17.76 12.67 -11.88
N VAL A 390 18.84 13.35 -12.26
CA VAL A 390 18.99 14.81 -12.15
C VAL A 390 19.32 15.39 -13.52
N GLY A 391 18.32 15.97 -14.19
CA GLY A 391 18.44 16.48 -15.55
C GLY A 391 17.39 17.54 -15.91
N PRO A 392 17.37 18.08 -17.15
CA PRO A 392 16.39 19.08 -17.57
C PRO A 392 14.92 18.70 -17.34
N GLU A 393 14.58 17.41 -17.46
CA GLU A 393 13.26 16.82 -17.13
C GLU A 393 13.48 15.51 -16.34
N GLY A 394 14.43 15.56 -15.40
CA GLY A 394 14.86 14.41 -14.62
C GLY A 394 13.76 13.89 -13.69
N PHE A 395 14.00 12.69 -13.15
CA PHE A 395 13.07 12.07 -12.21
C PHE A 395 12.93 12.88 -10.90
N ASP A 396 13.97 13.63 -10.51
CA ASP A 396 13.95 14.57 -9.39
C ASP A 396 12.86 15.62 -9.54
N LYS A 397 12.66 16.16 -10.74
CA LYS A 397 11.63 17.17 -11.03
C LYS A 397 10.22 16.57 -10.98
N GLN A 398 10.06 15.34 -11.46
CA GLN A 398 8.81 14.60 -11.39
C GLN A 398 8.37 14.40 -9.93
N MET A 399 9.29 14.02 -9.04
CA MET A 399 9.01 13.93 -7.60
C MET A 399 8.75 15.31 -6.98
N ALA A 400 9.55 16.32 -7.35
CA ALA A 400 9.48 17.66 -6.77
C ALA A 400 8.13 18.36 -7.02
N VAL A 401 7.48 18.12 -8.16
CA VAL A 401 6.15 18.71 -8.43
C VAL A 401 5.01 17.99 -7.72
N ALA A 402 5.15 16.69 -7.46
CA ALA A 402 4.16 15.95 -6.69
C ALA A 402 4.23 16.32 -5.20
N ARG A 403 5.45 16.51 -4.68
CA ARG A 403 5.70 16.57 -3.24
C ARG A 403 4.87 17.59 -2.45
N PRO A 404 4.65 18.83 -2.91
CA PRO A 404 3.85 19.82 -2.17
C PRO A 404 2.40 19.40 -1.91
N HIS A 405 1.92 18.37 -2.59
CA HIS A 405 0.53 17.95 -2.60
C HIS A 405 0.28 16.63 -1.88
N VAL A 406 1.32 15.84 -1.59
CA VAL A 406 1.19 14.44 -1.16
C VAL A 406 1.95 14.14 0.13
N GLU A 407 1.44 13.19 0.90
CA GLU A 407 2.06 12.73 2.16
C GLU A 407 3.22 11.76 1.89
N LYS A 408 3.13 10.98 0.81
CA LYS A 408 4.12 9.97 0.42
C LYS A 408 4.28 9.90 -1.10
N ILE A 409 5.49 9.62 -1.57
CA ILE A 409 5.78 9.33 -2.97
C ILE A 409 6.22 7.87 -3.09
N MET A 410 5.40 7.06 -3.75
CA MET A 410 5.75 5.73 -4.20
C MET A 410 6.25 5.77 -5.65
N ASN A 411 6.84 4.68 -6.12
CA ASN A 411 7.17 4.52 -7.52
C ASN A 411 6.69 3.19 -8.09
N PHE A 412 6.27 3.20 -9.35
CA PHE A 412 6.24 2.02 -10.20
C PHE A 412 7.51 2.04 -11.07
N MET A 413 8.51 1.18 -10.82
CA MET A 413 8.58 0.15 -9.78
C MET A 413 10.02 -0.14 -9.34
N LEU A 414 10.18 -0.78 -8.18
CA LEU A 414 11.48 -1.15 -7.62
C LEU A 414 12.13 -2.30 -8.42
N THR A 415 11.46 -3.46 -8.46
CA THR A 415 12.04 -4.63 -9.16
C THR A 415 12.17 -4.37 -10.65
N GLY A 416 13.36 -4.64 -11.21
CA GLY A 416 13.66 -4.36 -12.60
C GLY A 416 14.21 -2.95 -12.89
N PHE A 417 13.98 -1.94 -12.03
CA PHE A 417 14.51 -0.58 -12.26
C PHE A 417 15.49 -0.08 -11.20
N PHE A 418 15.51 -0.70 -10.01
CA PHE A 418 16.45 -0.40 -8.94
C PHE A 418 17.14 -1.68 -8.48
N THR A 419 18.28 -2.03 -9.09
CA THR A 419 19.11 -3.13 -8.60
C THR A 419 20.25 -2.58 -7.74
N PRO A 420 20.37 -2.96 -6.47
CA PRO A 420 21.46 -2.47 -5.62
C PRO A 420 22.85 -2.82 -6.19
N THR A 421 23.81 -1.91 -6.04
CA THR A 421 25.19 -2.16 -6.45
C THR A 421 25.74 -3.42 -5.76
N GLY A 422 26.24 -4.36 -6.56
CA GLY A 422 26.77 -5.65 -6.07
C GLY A 422 25.70 -6.69 -5.72
N PHE A 423 24.42 -6.41 -5.94
CA PHE A 423 23.35 -7.40 -5.82
C PHE A 423 23.43 -8.43 -6.95
N THR A 424 23.23 -9.70 -6.64
CA THR A 424 23.15 -10.79 -7.61
C THR A 424 21.95 -11.65 -7.22
N PRO A 425 21.03 -11.93 -8.16
CA PRO A 425 21.13 -11.68 -9.60
C PRO A 425 20.73 -10.24 -10.02
N VAL A 426 21.29 -9.75 -11.15
CA VAL A 426 21.09 -8.36 -11.62
C VAL A 426 19.77 -8.23 -12.39
N CYS A 427 18.70 -7.81 -11.70
CA CYS A 427 17.36 -7.72 -12.25
C CYS A 427 17.12 -6.43 -13.05
N GLY A 428 17.05 -6.51 -14.38
CA GLY A 428 16.92 -5.32 -15.25
C GLY A 428 18.24 -4.75 -15.74
N GLY A 429 19.34 -5.52 -15.58
CA GLY A 429 20.65 -5.22 -16.18
C GLY A 429 21.34 -3.98 -15.61
N GLU A 430 22.40 -3.54 -16.30
CA GLU A 430 23.25 -2.41 -15.89
C GLU A 430 22.46 -1.11 -15.73
N ALA A 431 21.42 -0.90 -16.55
CA ALA A 431 20.52 0.23 -16.45
C ALA A 431 19.85 0.32 -15.07
N SER A 432 19.37 -0.80 -14.54
CA SER A 432 18.73 -0.83 -13.21
C SER A 432 19.71 -0.53 -12.06
N VAL A 433 20.98 -0.92 -12.23
CA VAL A 433 22.06 -0.60 -11.27
C VAL A 433 22.39 0.88 -11.32
N LYS A 434 22.50 1.43 -12.52
CA LYS A 434 22.77 2.86 -12.72
C LYS A 434 21.67 3.73 -12.11
N GLN A 435 20.40 3.41 -12.30
CA GLN A 435 19.30 4.19 -11.69
C GLN A 435 19.34 4.12 -10.15
N TYR A 436 19.67 2.96 -9.57
CA TYR A 436 19.90 2.84 -8.13
C TYR A 436 21.04 3.76 -7.65
N GLU A 437 22.19 3.72 -8.32
CA GLU A 437 23.36 4.54 -7.97
C GLU A 437 23.08 6.04 -8.11
N ASP A 438 22.41 6.44 -9.20
CA ASP A 438 22.02 7.83 -9.44
C ASP A 438 21.03 8.32 -8.36
N TYR A 439 20.06 7.48 -7.95
CA TYR A 439 19.13 7.82 -6.86
C TYR A 439 19.85 7.93 -5.50
N VAL A 440 20.76 7.00 -5.18
CA VAL A 440 21.58 7.08 -3.96
C VAL A 440 22.44 8.34 -3.94
N ALA A 441 23.00 8.74 -5.08
CA ALA A 441 23.74 9.99 -5.20
C ALA A 441 22.82 11.20 -4.98
N TYR A 442 21.61 11.19 -5.55
CA TYR A 442 20.61 12.23 -5.37
C TYR A 442 20.16 12.35 -3.90
N MET A 443 19.92 11.25 -3.20
CA MET A 443 19.54 11.26 -1.78
C MET A 443 20.53 12.06 -0.92
N LYS A 444 21.83 11.88 -1.14
CA LYS A 444 22.89 12.60 -0.42
C LYS A 444 22.89 14.11 -0.65
N THR A 445 22.22 14.58 -1.70
CA THR A 445 22.01 16.02 -1.95
C THR A 445 20.82 16.59 -1.20
N GLN A 446 19.97 15.73 -0.64
CA GLN A 446 18.77 16.09 0.12
C GLN A 446 19.00 16.00 1.64
N GLU A 447 20.15 15.47 2.08
CA GLU A 447 20.62 15.49 3.47
C GLU A 447 21.14 16.88 3.88
#